data_AF-A0A7V9CKY0-F1
#
_entry.id   AF-A0A7V9CKY0-F1
#
_cell.length_a   1.000
_cell.length_b   1.000
_cell.length_c   1.000
_cell.angle_alpha   90.00
_cell.angle_beta   90.00
_cell.angle_gamma   90.00
#
_symmetry.space_group_name_H-M   'P 1'
#
loop_
_entity.id
_entity.type
_entity.pdbx_description
1 polymer ?
#
loop_
_entity_poly.entity_id
_entity_poly.type
_entity_poly.pdbx_seq_one_letter_code
_entity_poly.pdbx_strand_id
1 'polypeptide(L)' 'MALESDHIATTAVSAVEFPDLVRRYRVTGVPKTVIDEAVDILGAVPEAQFVETVVRGTGPTA' A
#
# COMPACT_ATOMS: atom_id res chain seq x y z
N MET A 1 5.27 11.11 -1.35
CA MET A 1 5.09 10.37 -0.08
C MET A 1 6.41 9.83 0.48
N ALA A 2 6.99 8.72 0.00
CA ALA A 2 8.26 8.21 0.56
C ALA A 2 9.49 9.13 0.35
N LEU A 3 9.52 9.90 -0.74
CA LEU A 3 10.58 10.90 -0.98
C LEU A 3 10.42 12.17 -0.14
N GLU A 4 9.26 12.36 0.49
CA GLU A 4 8.90 13.60 1.18
C GLU A 4 8.87 13.44 2.71
N SER A 5 8.96 12.20 3.20
CA SER A 5 8.99 11.88 4.61
C SER A 5 9.84 10.64 4.87
N ASP A 6 10.89 10.79 5.69
CA ASP A 6 11.74 9.69 6.14
C ASP A 6 11.00 8.64 7.00
N HIS A 7 9.78 8.95 7.45
CA HIS A 7 8.94 8.04 8.22
C HIS A 7 8.11 7.10 7.34
N ILE A 8 8.08 7.30 6.02
CA ILE A 8 7.26 6.51 5.10
C ILE A 8 8.17 5.69 4.20
N ALA A 9 8.29 4.39 4.48
CA ALA A 9 8.94 3.45 3.58
C ALA A 9 7.95 2.99 2.49
N THR A 10 8.36 3.00 1.23
CA THR A 10 7.55 2.47 0.12
C THR A 10 8.40 1.57 -0.76
N THR A 11 7.85 0.41 -1.10
CA THR A 11 8.48 -0.54 -2.03
C THR A 11 7.48 -0.87 -3.13
N ALA A 12 7.88 -0.67 -4.38
CA ALA A 12 7.11 -1.13 -5.53
C ALA A 12 7.54 -2.56 -5.87
N VAL A 13 6.58 -3.49 -5.83
CA VAL A 13 6.81 -4.91 -6.19
C VAL A 13 6.01 -5.28 -7.43
N SER A 14 6.61 -6.04 -8.34
CA SER A 14 5.92 -6.54 -9.52
C SER A 14 5.09 -7.78 -9.18
N ALA A 15 3.77 -7.69 -9.34
CA ALA A 15 2.87 -8.82 -9.11
C ALA A 15 3.24 -10.06 -9.97
N VAL A 16 3.83 -9.86 -11.15
CA VAL A 16 4.23 -10.95 -12.06
C VAL A 16 5.47 -11.69 -11.55
N GLU A 17 6.39 -10.98 -10.89
CA GLU A 17 7.64 -11.56 -10.37
C GLU A 17 7.46 -12.20 -8.98
N PHE A 18 6.43 -11.78 -8.24
CA PHE A 18 6.17 -12.23 -6.87
C PHE A 18 4.78 -12.87 -6.71
N PRO A 19 4.54 -14.06 -7.28
CA PRO A 19 3.25 -14.74 -7.21
C PRO A 19 2.83 -15.09 -5.77
N ASP A 20 3.79 -15.31 -4.86
CA ASP A 20 3.51 -15.57 -3.44
C ASP A 20 2.92 -14.35 -2.74
N LEU A 21 3.40 -13.13 -3.06
CA LEU A 21 2.84 -11.88 -2.52
C LEU A 21 1.43 -11.63 -3.06
N VAL A 22 1.21 -11.94 -4.35
CA VAL A 22 -0.13 -11.89 -4.95
C VAL A 22 -1.12 -12.78 -4.20
N ARG A 23 -0.70 -14.00 -3.82
CA ARG A 23 -1.53 -14.91 -3.03
C ARG A 23 -1.74 -14.41 -1.60
N ARG A 24 -0.67 -13.97 -0.92
CA ARG A 24 -0.73 -13.46 0.47
C ARG A 24 -1.67 -12.27 0.61
N TYR A 25 -1.56 -11.30 -0.28
CA TYR A 25 -2.39 -10.07 -0.26
C TYR A 25 -3.64 -10.16 -1.12
N ARG A 26 -3.95 -11.36 -1.64
CA ARG A 26 -5.11 -11.63 -2.51
C ARG A 26 -5.27 -10.56 -3.59
N VAL A 27 -4.18 -10.26 -4.30
CA VAL A 27 -4.16 -9.24 -5.35
C VAL A 27 -5.00 -9.75 -6.52
N THR A 28 -6.21 -9.20 -6.67
CA THR A 28 -7.14 -9.55 -7.77
C THR A 28 -7.05 -8.58 -8.94
N GLY A 29 -6.47 -7.40 -8.73
CA GLY A 29 -6.29 -6.36 -9.75
C GLY A 29 -5.12 -5.44 -9.39
N VAL A 30 -4.49 -4.89 -10.43
CA VAL A 30 -3.38 -3.93 -10.31
C VAL A 30 -3.81 -2.58 -10.88
N PRO A 31 -3.32 -1.44 -10.35
CA PRO A 31 -2.44 -1.32 -9.18
C PRO A 31 -3.18 -1.59 -7.85
N LYS A 32 -2.51 -2.28 -6.91
CA LYS A 32 -2.95 -2.44 -5.51
C LYS A 32 -1.84 -1.93 -4.59
N THR A 33 -2.21 -1.12 -3.61
CA THR A 33 -1.32 -0.65 -2.54
C THR A 33 -1.73 -1.29 -1.22
N VAL A 34 -0.76 -1.75 -0.44
CA VAL A 34 -0.97 -2.30 0.91
C VAL A 34 -0.17 -1.45 1.89
N ILE A 35 -0.80 -1.02 2.97
CA ILE A 35 -0.23 -0.17 4.04
C ILE A 35 -0.24 -1.00 5.33
N ASP A 36 0.91 -1.06 6.02
CA ASP A 36 1.12 -1.79 7.28
C ASP A 36 0.57 -3.23 7.29
N GLU A 37 0.59 -3.91 6.13
CA GLU A 37 0.02 -5.26 5.91
C GLU A 37 -1.49 -5.41 6.24
N ALA A 38 -2.17 -4.31 6.56
CA ALA A 38 -3.54 -4.31 7.10
C ALA A 38 -4.54 -3.53 6.24
N VAL A 39 -4.10 -2.44 5.60
CA VAL A 39 -4.98 -1.57 4.81
C VAL A 39 -4.68 -1.72 3.32
N ASP A 40 -5.73 -2.00 2.55
CA ASP A 40 -5.66 -2.20 1.11
C ASP A 40 -6.29 -1.03 0.35
N ILE A 41 -5.60 -0.53 -0.67
CA ILE A 41 -6.14 0.39 -1.66
C ILE A 41 -6.11 -0.30 -3.02
N LEU A 42 -7.29 -0.54 -3.59
CA LEU A 42 -7.43 -1.10 -4.93
C LEU A 42 -7.62 0.03 -5.95
N GLY A 43 -6.77 0.02 -6.99
CA GLY A 43 -6.80 1.00 -8.07
C GLY A 43 -6.07 2.30 -7.74
N ALA A 44 -6.14 3.24 -8.70
CA ALA A 44 -5.61 4.58 -8.51
C ALA A 44 -6.70 5.46 -7.89
N VAL A 45 -6.51 5.86 -6.64
CA VAL A 45 -7.35 6.86 -5.96
C VAL A 45 -6.70 8.25 -6.07
N PRO A 46 -7.49 9.34 -5.97
CA PRO A 46 -6.93 10.68 -5.88
C PRO A 46 -5.93 10.81 -4.72
N GLU A 47 -4.91 11.64 -4.90
CA GLU A 47 -3.81 11.78 -3.93
C GLU A 47 -4.31 12.16 -2.52
N ALA A 48 -5.28 13.07 -2.42
CA ALA A 48 -5.86 13.47 -1.14
C ALA A 48 -6.48 12.28 -0.38
N GLN A 49 -7.20 11.40 -1.10
CA GLN A 49 -7.80 10.20 -0.52
C GLN A 49 -6.73 9.16 -0.17
N PHE A 50 -5.67 9.06 -0.98
CA PHE A 50 -4.55 8.17 -0.69
C PHE A 50 -3.86 8.56 0.62
N VAL A 51 -3.49 9.83 0.77
CA VAL A 51 -2.83 10.34 1.99
C VAL A 51 -3.71 10.14 3.21
N GLU A 52 -5.01 10.43 3.10
CA GLU A 52 -5.95 10.18 4.20
C GLU A 52 -5.96 8.70 4.61
N THR A 53 -5.95 7.79 3.64
CA THR A 53 -5.95 6.35 3.90
C THR A 53 -4.63 5.88 4.53
N VAL A 54 -3.49 6.43 4.09
CA VAL A 54 -2.18 6.18 4.71
C VAL A 54 -2.18 6.64 6.17
N VAL A 55 -2.60 7.88 6.44
CA VAL A 55 -2.64 8.44 7.81
C VAL A 55 -3.60 7.65 8.72
N ARG A 56 -4.74 7.17 8.19
CA ARG A 56 -5.65 6.30 8.94
C ARG A 56 -5.08 4.89 9.16
N GLY A 57 -4.29 4.39 8.21
CA GLY A 57 -3.65 3.07 8.28
C GLY A 57 -2.52 3.00 9.29
N THR A 58 -1.79 4.09 9.49
CA THR A 58 -0.70 4.22 10.47
C THR A 58 -1.20 4.41 11.92
N GLY A 59 -2.38 3.87 12.27
CA GLY A 59 -2.84 3.85 13.67
C GLY A 59 -1.77 3.19 14.56
N PRO A 60 -1.63 3.62 15.83
CA PRO A 60 -0.50 3.21 16.66
C PRO A 60 -0.49 1.69 16.81
N THR A 61 0.46 1.04 16.15
CA THR A 61 0.84 -0.35 16.42
C THR A 61 1.44 -0.36 17.83
N ALA A 62 0.64 -0.78 18.80
CA ALA A 62 1.04 -1.02 20.19
C ALA A 62 1.80 -2.35 20.33
#